data_AF-A0A1B6EV19-F1
#
_entry.id   AF-A0A1B6EV19-F1
#
_cell.length_a   1.000
_cell.length_b   1.000
_cell.length_c   1.000
_cell.angle_alpha   90.00
_cell.angle_beta   90.00
_cell.angle_gamma   90.00
#
_symmetry.space_group_name_H-M   'P 1'
#
loop_
_entity.id
_entity.type
_entity.pdbx_description
1 polymer ?
#
loop_
_entity_poly.entity_id
_entity_poly.type
_entity_poly.pdbx_seq_one_letter_code
_entity_poly.pdbx_strand_id
1 'polypeptide(L)'
;SCDECPKKFNKNSSLKAHKLLHSGIKPFACDLCDKRYNHKGNLKQHMETHISGKLFACNLCDKKFYNRAVLKSHIIIHKGERPHQCTVCEKKFAFKGNLRIHMLNHSGIRPYECETCGKTFGSKGNLKNHRLTHGSENCKNCK
;
A
#
# COMPACT_ATOMS: atom_id res chain seq x y z
N SER A 1 -15.42 3.47 -18.71
CA SER A 1 -14.09 3.87 -18.18
C SER A 1 -14.28 4.73 -16.94
N CYS A 2 -13.23 4.99 -16.16
CA CYS A 2 -13.32 5.95 -15.04
C CYS A 2 -13.01 7.37 -15.52
N ASP A 3 -13.75 8.35 -15.02
CA ASP A 3 -13.65 9.76 -15.43
C ASP A 3 -12.53 10.50 -14.68
N GLU A 4 -12.12 9.97 -13.52
CA GLU A 4 -11.11 10.57 -12.62
C GLU A 4 -9.74 9.90 -12.75
N CYS A 5 -9.63 8.78 -13.47
CA CYS A 5 -8.34 8.11 -13.69
C CYS A 5 -8.35 7.24 -14.96
N PRO A 6 -7.17 6.92 -15.54
CA PRO A 6 -7.07 6.18 -16.80
C PRO A 6 -7.46 4.69 -16.72
N LYS A 7 -8.06 4.21 -15.61
CA LYS A 7 -8.46 2.81 -15.46
C LYS A 7 -9.71 2.48 -16.28
N LYS A 8 -9.61 1.40 -17.05
CA LYS A 8 -10.71 0.80 -17.81
C LYS A 8 -11.21 -0.47 -17.11
N PHE A 9 -12.51 -0.70 -17.16
CA PHE A 9 -13.18 -1.84 -16.52
C PHE A 9 -14.09 -2.52 -17.54
N ASN A 10 -14.08 -3.85 -17.55
CA ASN A 10 -14.92 -4.68 -18.42
C ASN A 10 -16.33 -4.91 -17.87
N LYS A 11 -16.58 -4.58 -16.59
CA LYS A 11 -17.86 -4.74 -15.91
C LYS A 11 -18.26 -3.44 -15.22
N ASN A 12 -19.53 -3.06 -15.37
CA ASN A 12 -20.07 -1.86 -14.72
C ASN A 12 -20.01 -1.93 -13.19
N SER A 13 -20.22 -3.12 -12.61
CA SER A 13 -20.07 -3.34 -11.16
C SER A 13 -18.67 -3.04 -10.64
N SER A 14 -17.64 -3.35 -11.44
CA SER A 14 -16.25 -3.06 -11.10
C SER A 14 -15.93 -1.57 -11.22
N LEU A 15 -16.49 -0.87 -12.20
CA LEU A 15 -16.39 0.58 -12.33
C LEU A 15 -17.07 1.30 -11.15
N LYS A 16 -18.30 0.91 -10.79
CA LYS A 16 -19.02 1.48 -9.64
C LYS A 16 -18.23 1.31 -8.34
N ALA A 17 -17.72 0.11 -8.09
CA ALA A 17 -16.93 -0.15 -6.89
C ALA A 17 -15.57 0.57 -6.92
N HIS A 18 -14.99 0.79 -8.10
CA HIS A 18 -13.78 1.60 -8.25
C HIS A 18 -14.02 3.08 -7.94
N LYS A 19 -15.15 3.67 -8.36
CA LYS A 19 -15.49 5.07 -8.06
C LYS A 19 -15.57 5.35 -6.54
N LEU A 20 -15.91 4.35 -5.73
CA LEU A 20 -15.87 4.45 -4.26
C LEU A 20 -14.47 4.73 -3.71
N LEU A 21 -13.40 4.44 -4.47
CA LEU A 21 -12.03 4.75 -4.06
C LEU A 21 -11.73 6.25 -4.14
N HIS A 22 -12.34 6.96 -5.09
CA HIS A 22 -12.11 8.39 -5.25
C HIS A 22 -12.95 9.22 -4.27
N SER A 23 -14.20 8.80 -4.05
CA SER A 23 -15.07 9.47 -3.09
C SER A 23 -14.74 9.16 -1.62
N GLY A 24 -13.87 8.18 -1.36
CA GLY A 24 -13.56 7.71 -0.01
C GLY A 24 -14.73 7.02 0.70
N ILE A 25 -15.86 6.83 0.01
CA ILE A 25 -17.07 6.21 0.56
C ILE A 25 -16.79 4.74 0.81
N LYS A 26 -17.04 4.30 2.05
CA LYS A 26 -16.90 2.91 2.49
C LYS A 26 -18.28 2.39 2.89
N PRO A 27 -19.11 1.97 1.92
CA PRO A 27 -20.52 1.66 2.19
C PRO A 27 -20.70 0.40 3.02
N PHE A 28 -19.69 -0.49 3.09
CA PHE A 28 -19.77 -1.74 3.82
C PHE A 28 -19.17 -1.57 5.22
N ALA A 29 -20.02 -1.43 6.24
CA ALA A 29 -19.60 -1.35 7.64
C ALA A 29 -19.49 -2.75 8.27
N CYS A 30 -18.61 -2.89 9.26
CA CYS A 30 -18.58 -4.04 10.12
C CYS A 30 -19.59 -3.86 11.26
N ASP A 31 -20.39 -4.88 11.53
CA ASP A 31 -21.40 -4.84 12.59
C ASP A 31 -20.80 -5.05 13.99
N LEU A 32 -19.53 -5.47 14.06
CA LEU A 32 -18.83 -5.83 15.30
C LEU A 32 -17.73 -4.82 15.69
N CYS A 33 -17.42 -3.85 14.81
CA CYS A 33 -16.48 -2.76 15.12
C CYS A 33 -16.63 -1.60 14.12
N ASP A 34 -15.99 -0.45 14.39
CA ASP A 34 -16.13 0.76 13.56
C ASP A 34 -15.43 0.71 12.18
N LYS A 35 -14.93 -0.46 11.76
CA LYS A 35 -14.22 -0.60 10.48
C LYS A 35 -15.19 -0.63 9.30
N ARG A 36 -14.88 0.15 8.27
CA ARG A 36 -15.65 0.22 7.01
C ARG A 36 -14.78 -0.15 5.81
N TYR A 37 -15.42 -0.65 4.75
CA TYR A 37 -14.81 -1.16 3.54
C TYR A 37 -15.52 -0.65 2.27
N ASN A 38 -14.77 -0.55 1.18
CA ASN A 38 -15.25 -0.14 -0.15
C ASN A 38 -15.75 -1.33 -1.01
N HIS A 39 -15.45 -2.57 -0.60
CA HIS A 39 -15.86 -3.79 -1.28
C HIS A 39 -16.43 -4.79 -0.29
N LYS A 40 -17.55 -5.44 -0.66
CA LYS A 40 -18.21 -6.49 0.14
C LYS A 40 -17.28 -7.67 0.46
N GLY A 41 -16.40 -8.04 -0.47
CA GLY A 41 -15.42 -9.12 -0.26
C GLY A 41 -14.42 -8.80 0.86
N ASN A 42 -14.00 -7.54 0.98
CA ASN A 42 -13.09 -7.11 2.03
C ASN A 42 -13.78 -7.10 3.40
N LEU A 43 -15.04 -6.68 3.47
CA LEU A 43 -15.85 -6.80 4.68
C LEU A 43 -16.01 -8.27 5.08
N LYS A 44 -16.36 -9.16 4.14
CA LYS A 44 -16.52 -10.60 4.42
C LYS A 44 -15.23 -11.19 5.03
N GLN A 45 -14.08 -10.92 4.42
CA GLN A 45 -12.79 -11.36 4.93
C GLN A 45 -12.46 -10.74 6.30
N HIS A 46 -12.87 -9.51 6.54
CA HIS A 46 -12.74 -8.92 7.87
C HIS A 46 -13.65 -9.59 8.90
N MET A 47 -14.89 -9.92 8.55
CA MET A 47 -15.81 -10.61 9.46
C MET A 47 -15.28 -11.98 9.90
N GLU A 48 -14.51 -12.67 9.06
CA GLU A 48 -13.82 -13.92 9.44
C GLU A 48 -12.86 -13.74 10.63
N THR A 49 -12.30 -12.52 10.79
CA THR A 49 -11.42 -12.19 11.93
C THR A 49 -12.17 -12.10 13.26
N HIS A 50 -13.47 -11.77 13.23
CA HIS A 50 -14.32 -11.71 14.44
C HIS A 50 -14.92 -13.07 14.79
N ILE A 51 -15.43 -13.80 13.79
CA ILE A 51 -16.20 -15.04 14.02
C ILE A 51 -15.29 -16.21 14.40
N SER A 52 -14.13 -16.31 13.74
CA SER A 52 -13.28 -17.51 13.85
C SER A 52 -11.89 -17.21 14.37
N GLY A 53 -11.51 -15.94 14.50
CA GLY A 53 -10.12 -15.54 14.75
C GLY A 53 -9.14 -16.18 13.75
N LYS A 54 -9.64 -16.64 12.59
CA LYS A 54 -8.92 -17.52 11.67
C LYS A 54 -7.92 -16.70 10.89
N LEU A 55 -6.82 -16.43 11.56
CA LEU A 55 -5.64 -15.88 10.98
C LEU A 55 -4.76 -17.03 10.50
N PHE A 56 -4.12 -16.84 9.37
CA PHE A 56 -3.11 -17.71 8.83
C PHE A 56 -1.79 -17.40 9.55
N ALA A 57 -1.36 -18.30 10.42
CA ALA A 57 -0.11 -18.17 11.16
C ALA A 57 1.09 -18.39 10.24
N CYS A 58 2.15 -17.62 10.44
CA CYS A 58 3.45 -17.94 9.90
C CYS A 58 4.04 -19.13 10.67
N ASN A 59 4.70 -20.04 9.97
CA ASN A 59 5.42 -21.17 10.57
C ASN A 59 6.87 -20.82 10.94
N LEU A 60 7.32 -19.59 10.66
CA LEU A 60 8.69 -19.12 10.90
C LEU A 60 8.76 -18.01 11.96
N CYS A 61 7.60 -17.50 12.41
CA CYS A 61 7.48 -16.54 13.51
C CYS A 61 6.04 -16.51 14.04
N ASP A 62 5.81 -15.79 15.15
CA ASP A 62 4.49 -15.72 15.81
C ASP A 62 3.46 -14.81 15.10
N LYS A 63 3.79 -14.29 13.92
CA LYS A 63 2.90 -13.38 13.19
C LYS A 63 1.74 -14.14 12.54
N LYS A 64 0.56 -13.54 12.63
CA LYS A 64 -0.68 -14.07 12.07
C LYS A 64 -1.31 -13.09 11.07
N PHE A 65 -1.85 -13.60 9.97
CA PHE A 65 -2.35 -12.78 8.85
C PHE A 65 -3.81 -13.09 8.54
N TYR A 66 -4.56 -12.09 8.12
CA TYR A 66 -5.99 -12.24 7.83
C TYR A 66 -6.30 -13.03 6.54
N ASN A 67 -5.30 -13.27 5.68
CA ASN A 67 -5.47 -14.11 4.50
C ASN A 67 -4.17 -14.80 4.05
N ARG A 68 -4.31 -15.85 3.24
CA ARG A 68 -3.18 -16.63 2.70
C ARG A 68 -2.27 -15.83 1.77
N ALA A 69 -2.79 -14.87 1.01
CA ALA A 69 -2.00 -14.10 0.05
C ALA A 69 -1.01 -13.16 0.77
N VAL A 70 -1.44 -12.56 1.88
CA VAL A 70 -0.60 -11.72 2.74
C VAL A 70 0.42 -12.59 3.49
N LEU A 71 0.02 -13.75 4.02
CA LEU A 71 0.98 -14.70 4.60
C LEU A 71 2.04 -15.13 3.58
N LYS A 72 1.65 -15.48 2.34
CA LYS A 72 2.60 -15.87 1.29
C LYS A 72 3.59 -14.75 0.98
N SER A 73 3.11 -13.51 0.87
CA SER A 73 3.95 -12.33 0.68
C SER A 73 4.89 -12.11 1.87
N HIS A 74 4.44 -12.37 3.10
CA HIS A 74 5.27 -12.28 4.28
C HIS A 74 6.37 -13.34 4.32
N ILE A 75 6.08 -14.58 3.92
CA ILE A 75 7.08 -15.69 3.91
C ILE A 75 8.27 -15.37 3.01
N ILE A 76 8.08 -14.61 1.92
CA ILE A 76 9.18 -14.15 1.03
C ILE A 76 10.27 -13.43 1.84
N ILE A 77 9.90 -12.69 2.88
CA ILE A 77 10.83 -11.96 3.75
C ILE A 77 11.74 -12.93 4.50
N HIS A 78 11.16 -14.00 5.08
CA HIS A 78 11.92 -15.00 5.82
C HIS A 78 12.88 -15.78 4.92
N LYS A 79 12.46 -16.09 3.69
CA LYS A 79 13.31 -16.79 2.73
C LYS A 79 14.39 -15.92 2.10
N GLY A 80 14.34 -14.60 2.31
CA GLY A 80 15.22 -13.64 1.63
C GLY A 80 15.02 -13.62 0.11
N GLU A 81 13.92 -14.18 -0.41
CA GLU A 81 13.64 -14.24 -1.84
C GLU A 81 13.43 -12.84 -2.40
N ARG A 82 14.05 -12.56 -3.55
CA ARG A 82 13.93 -11.27 -4.25
C ARG A 82 13.56 -11.48 -5.71
N PRO A 83 12.30 -11.87 -6.00
CA PRO A 83 11.88 -12.29 -7.33
C PRO A 83 11.79 -11.13 -8.34
N HIS A 84 11.86 -9.88 -7.89
CA HIS A 84 11.67 -8.72 -8.76
C HIS A 84 12.99 -8.00 -9.03
N GLN A 85 13.53 -8.16 -10.23
CA GLN A 85 14.79 -7.55 -10.66
C GLN A 85 14.57 -6.22 -11.38
N CYS A 86 15.43 -5.24 -11.09
CA CYS A 86 15.55 -4.01 -11.86
C CYS A 86 16.20 -4.30 -13.22
N THR A 87 15.58 -3.81 -14.29
CA THR A 87 16.09 -3.96 -15.65
C THR A 87 17.22 -2.99 -16.00
N VAL A 88 17.50 -2.00 -15.14
CA VAL A 88 18.51 -0.96 -15.38
C VAL A 88 19.81 -1.23 -14.60
N CYS A 89 19.71 -1.67 -13.34
CA CYS A 89 20.88 -1.89 -12.47
C CYS A 89 20.93 -3.27 -11.80
N GLU A 90 20.13 -4.23 -12.29
CA GLU A 90 20.05 -5.63 -11.82
C GLU A 90 19.68 -5.84 -10.34
N LYS A 91 19.46 -4.77 -9.59
CA LYS A 91 19.08 -4.83 -8.18
C LYS A 91 17.76 -5.56 -7.99
N LYS A 92 17.74 -6.51 -7.04
CA LYS A 92 16.58 -7.36 -6.76
C LYS A 92 15.79 -6.92 -5.52
N PHE A 93 14.48 -7.08 -5.58
CA PHE A 93 13.51 -6.68 -4.56
C PHE A 93 12.55 -7.82 -4.22
N ALA A 94 12.19 -7.91 -2.94
CA ALA A 94 11.19 -8.87 -2.45
C ALA A 94 9.77 -8.57 -2.98
N PHE A 95 9.46 -7.28 -3.21
CA PHE A 95 8.12 -6.85 -3.59
C PHE A 95 8.13 -5.94 -4.82
N LYS A 96 7.17 -6.17 -5.73
CA LYS A 96 6.99 -5.35 -6.95
C LYS A 96 6.81 -3.86 -6.66
N GLY A 97 6.15 -3.51 -5.55
CA GLY A 97 5.98 -2.13 -5.12
C GLY A 97 7.32 -1.43 -4.83
N ASN A 98 8.27 -2.15 -4.22
CA ASN A 98 9.60 -1.62 -3.93
C ASN A 98 10.42 -1.45 -5.20
N LEU A 99 10.34 -2.40 -6.13
CA LEU A 99 10.94 -2.25 -7.46
C LEU A 99 10.38 -1.00 -8.17
N ARG A 100 9.06 -0.81 -8.18
CA ARG A 100 8.44 0.37 -8.81
C ARG A 100 8.95 1.69 -8.21
N ILE A 101 9.05 1.78 -6.88
CA ILE A 101 9.59 2.97 -6.21
C ILE A 101 11.06 3.16 -6.59
N HIS A 102 11.85 2.09 -6.63
CA HIS A 102 13.25 2.14 -7.04
C HIS A 102 13.41 2.63 -8.49
N MET A 103 12.53 2.22 -9.41
CA MET A 103 12.57 2.69 -10.80
C MET A 103 12.40 4.21 -10.93
N LEU A 104 11.74 4.87 -9.96
CA LEU A 104 11.62 6.33 -9.94
C LEU A 104 12.98 7.02 -9.74
N ASN A 105 13.96 6.34 -9.14
CA ASN A 105 15.31 6.88 -9.01
C ASN A 105 16.03 6.92 -10.36
N HIS A 106 15.74 5.96 -11.26
CA HIS A 106 16.31 5.94 -12.61
C HIS A 106 15.67 6.98 -13.53
N SER A 107 14.36 7.21 -13.39
CA SER A 107 13.66 8.22 -14.19
C SER A 107 13.78 9.65 -13.64
N GLY A 108 14.30 9.82 -12.42
CA GLY A 108 14.33 11.11 -11.74
C GLY A 108 12.96 11.62 -11.26
N ILE A 109 11.87 10.86 -11.51
CA ILE A 109 10.50 11.27 -11.16
C ILE A 109 10.31 11.20 -9.64
N ARG A 110 9.88 12.32 -9.04
CA ARG A 110 9.59 12.39 -7.60
C ARG A 110 8.18 12.92 -7.38
N PRO A 111 7.15 12.04 -7.40
CA PRO A 111 5.75 12.46 -7.48
C PRO A 111 5.17 12.99 -6.16
N TYR A 112 5.97 13.01 -5.08
CA TYR A 112 5.51 13.42 -3.77
C TYR A 112 6.28 14.63 -3.29
N GLU A 113 5.59 15.77 -3.19
CA GLU A 113 6.18 17.04 -2.77
C GLU A 113 5.85 17.37 -1.31
N CYS A 114 6.80 17.99 -0.62
CA CYS A 114 6.58 18.59 0.68
C CYS A 114 6.00 19.99 0.52
N GLU A 115 4.74 20.17 0.90
CA GLU A 115 4.05 21.46 0.86
C GLU A 115 4.75 22.56 1.69
N THR A 116 5.52 22.17 2.71
CA THR A 116 6.23 23.12 3.59
C THR A 116 7.54 23.65 2.99
N CYS A 117 8.25 22.87 2.17
CA CYS A 117 9.59 23.26 1.69
C CYS A 117 9.89 22.91 0.21
N GLY A 118 8.91 22.43 -0.56
CA GLY A 118 9.04 22.07 -1.97
C GLY A 118 9.88 20.82 -2.27
N LYS A 119 10.49 20.18 -1.26
CA LYS A 119 11.32 18.98 -1.49
C LYS A 119 10.48 17.82 -2.02
N THR A 120 11.01 17.13 -3.03
CA THR A 120 10.32 16.02 -3.71
C THR A 120 10.91 14.65 -3.38
N PHE A 121 10.04 13.64 -3.30
CA PHE A 121 10.35 12.28 -2.86
C PHE A 121 9.77 11.23 -3.82
N GLY A 122 10.47 10.10 -3.95
CA GLY A 122 10.01 8.94 -4.72
C GLY A 122 8.95 8.08 -4.01
N SER A 123 8.70 8.30 -2.72
CA SER A 123 7.69 7.55 -1.95
C SER A 123 6.97 8.40 -0.91
N LYS A 124 5.69 8.08 -0.66
CA LYS A 124 4.90 8.71 0.42
C LYS A 124 5.49 8.49 1.81
N GLY A 125 6.12 7.33 2.04
CA GLY A 125 6.76 7.02 3.33
C GLY A 125 7.93 7.96 3.60
N ASN A 126 8.78 8.22 2.59
CA ASN A 126 9.89 9.15 2.72
C ASN A 126 9.39 10.58 2.94
N LEU A 127 8.36 11.01 2.21
CA LEU A 127 7.72 12.31 2.46
C LEU A 127 7.16 12.40 3.88
N LYS A 128 6.48 11.37 4.38
CA LYS A 128 5.95 11.34 5.75
C LYS A 128 7.06 11.48 6.79
N ASN A 129 8.15 10.73 6.64
CA ASN A 129 9.29 10.81 7.54
C ASN A 129 9.96 12.19 7.48
N HIS A 130 10.08 12.78 6.29
CA HIS A 130 10.56 14.14 6.13
C HIS A 130 9.64 15.18 6.79
N ARG A 131 8.32 15.04 6.69
CA ARG A 131 7.39 15.97 7.35
C ARG A 131 7.60 16.03 8.87
N LEU A 132 8.03 14.94 9.51
CA LEU A 132 8.36 14.91 10.94
C LEU A 132 9.59 15.78 11.29
N THR A 133 10.47 16.07 10.33
CA THR A 133 11.64 16.94 10.56
C THR A 133 11.30 18.42 10.59
N HIS A 134 10.09 18.81 10.18
CA HIS A 134 9.63 20.21 10.28
C HIS A 134 9.17 20.59 11.70
N GLY A 135 8.77 19.61 12.52
CA GLY A 135 8.35 19.83 13.90
C GLY A 135 9.45 19.66 14.95
N SER A 136 10.66 19.27 14.55
CA SER A 136 11.84 19.21 15.42
C SER A 136 12.75 20.39 15.11
N GLU A 137 13.37 20.99 16.13
CA GLU A 137 14.24 22.20 16.07
C GLU A 137 15.50 22.09 15.18
N ASN A 138 15.57 21.09 14.30
CA ASN A 138 16.69 20.81 13.41
C ASN A 138 16.45 21.20 11.94
N CYS A 139 15.54 22.14 11.67
CA CYS A 139 15.33 22.64 10.32
C CYS A 139 16.43 23.64 9.88
N LYS A 140 17.70 23.20 9.84
CA LYS A 140 18.82 24.03 9.34
C LYS A 140 19.10 23.87 7.84
N ASN A 141 18.48 22.90 7.16
CA ASN A 141 18.76 22.58 5.75
C ASN A 141 17.51 22.48 4.85
N CYS A 142 16.44 23.22 5.15
CA CYS A 142 15.40 23.50 4.15
C CYS A 142 15.78 24.74 3.34
N LYS A 143 16.79 24.58 2.48
CA LYS A 143 16.95 25.32 1.24
C LYS A 143 16.77 24.35 0.08
#